data_AF-A0A3B8MRA6-F1
#
_entry.id   AF-A0A3B8MRA6-F1
#
_cell.length_a   1.000
_cell.length_b   1.000
_cell.length_c   1.000
_cell.angle_alpha   90.00
_cell.angle_beta   90.00
_cell.angle_gamma   90.00
#
_symmetry.space_group_name_H-M   'P 1'
#
loop_
_entity.id
_entity.type
_entity.pdbx_description
1 polymer ?
#
loop_
_entity_poly.entity_id
_entity_poly.type
_entity_poly.pdbx_seq_one_letter_code
_entity_poly.pdbx_strand_id
1 'polypeptide(L)'
;EGRIVHEGELAIVIGSVAKRVKAADWRDVVFGFTIANDISARDVMFADGQWARAKGYDTFCPLGPFIDTEIDPSDLEITTYVDGELRRKGSTKDLIYSIPEIIEFCSDVWTLLPGDVICTGTPAGLGGFVDGQTIDIHIEGLGTLSNP
;
A
#
# COMPACT_ATOMS: atom_id res chain seq x y z
N GLU A 1 -14.67 -6.73 -17.36
CA GLU A 1 -14.33 -5.90 -16.18
C GLU A 1 -13.48 -6.70 -15.21
N GLY A 2 -12.62 -6.04 -14.43
CA GLY A 2 -11.79 -6.73 -13.42
C GLY A 2 -10.47 -7.33 -13.90
N ARG A 3 -10.00 -6.98 -15.11
CA ARG A 3 -8.64 -7.34 -15.55
C ARG A 3 -7.58 -6.52 -14.83
N ILE A 4 -7.79 -5.21 -14.77
CA ILE A 4 -7.00 -4.32 -13.92
C ILE A 4 -7.79 -4.10 -12.63
N VAL A 5 -7.09 -4.13 -11.50
CA VAL A 5 -7.70 -3.92 -10.19
C VAL A 5 -6.95 -2.92 -9.34
N HIS A 6 -7.70 -2.18 -8.52
CA HIS A 6 -7.16 -1.32 -7.48
C HIS A 6 -6.98 -2.10 -6.16
N GLU A 7 -5.97 -1.69 -5.42
CA GLU A 7 -5.55 -2.26 -4.13
C GLU A 7 -5.06 -1.09 -3.27
N GLY A 8 -5.96 -0.48 -2.51
CA GLY A 8 -5.65 0.69 -1.67
C GLY A 8 -5.00 0.24 -0.36
N GLU A 9 -3.82 0.77 -0.07
CA GLU A 9 -2.96 0.31 1.02
C GLU A 9 -2.38 1.48 1.82
N LEU A 10 -2.11 1.21 3.10
CA LEU A 10 -1.14 2.00 3.85
C LEU A 10 0.26 1.67 3.30
N ALA A 11 1.10 2.70 3.17
CA ALA A 11 2.47 2.54 2.73
C ALA A 11 3.44 3.12 3.77
N ILE A 12 4.46 2.32 4.10
CA ILE A 12 5.57 2.70 4.98
C ILE A 12 6.63 3.38 4.13
N VAL A 13 7.11 4.55 4.55
CA VAL A 13 8.28 5.20 3.96
C VAL A 13 9.47 5.07 4.89
N ILE A 14 10.56 4.48 4.40
CA ILE A 14 11.78 4.25 5.17
C ILE A 14 12.60 5.55 5.27
N GLY A 15 13.12 5.85 6.46
CA GLY A 15 13.85 7.09 6.77
C GLY A 15 15.35 6.92 6.99
N SER A 16 15.81 5.69 7.25
CA SER A 16 17.23 5.39 7.49
C SER A 16 17.63 4.08 6.83
N VAL A 17 18.93 3.89 6.60
CA VAL A 17 19.46 2.63 6.07
C VAL A 17 19.22 1.52 7.10
N ALA A 18 18.52 0.47 6.70
CA ALA A 18 18.07 -0.58 7.61
C ALA A 18 18.39 -1.98 7.09
N LYS A 19 18.90 -2.84 7.97
CA LYS A 19 19.17 -4.25 7.69
C LYS A 19 19.02 -5.08 8.96
N ARG A 20 18.24 -6.17 8.90
CA ARG A 20 17.96 -7.06 10.04
C ARG A 20 17.46 -6.31 11.28
N VAL A 21 16.53 -5.39 11.07
CA VAL A 21 15.89 -4.61 12.14
C VAL A 21 14.97 -5.53 12.92
N LYS A 22 14.98 -5.44 14.25
CA LYS A 22 14.01 -6.18 15.09
C LYS A 22 12.68 -5.47 15.08
N ALA A 23 11.58 -6.22 15.12
CA ALA A 23 10.24 -5.63 15.14
C ALA A 23 10.08 -4.58 16.23
N ALA A 24 10.70 -4.74 17.41
CA ALA A 24 10.64 -3.74 18.49
C ALA A 24 11.24 -2.37 18.12
N ASP A 25 12.20 -2.33 17.20
CA ASP A 25 12.99 -1.14 16.83
C ASP A 25 12.49 -0.51 15.52
N TRP A 26 11.33 -0.93 15.01
CA TRP A 26 10.83 -0.53 13.69
C TRP A 26 10.68 0.99 13.54
N ARG A 27 10.36 1.71 14.62
CA ARG A 27 10.17 3.17 14.61
C ARG A 27 11.46 3.93 14.31
N ASP A 28 12.61 3.34 14.60
CA ASP A 28 13.92 4.00 14.40
C ASP A 28 14.29 4.11 12.91
N VAL A 29 13.59 3.37 12.04
CA VAL A 29 13.87 3.30 10.61
C VAL A 29 12.77 3.83 9.71
N VAL A 30 11.59 4.15 10.26
CA VAL A 30 10.46 4.70 9.50
C VAL A 30 10.51 6.22 9.49
N PHE A 31 10.41 6.81 8.30
CA PHE A 31 10.23 8.24 8.14
C PHE A 31 8.78 8.64 8.42
N GLY A 32 7.83 7.88 7.87
CA GLY A 32 6.41 8.13 8.05
C GLY A 32 5.55 7.22 7.18
N PHE A 33 4.28 7.57 7.05
CA PHE A 33 3.26 6.80 6.34
C PHE A 33 2.58 7.62 5.26
N THR A 34 2.19 6.97 4.18
CA THR A 34 1.43 7.56 3.07
C THR A 34 0.43 6.54 2.53
N ILE A 35 -0.33 6.90 1.51
CA ILE A 35 -1.29 6.02 0.84
C ILE A 35 -0.66 5.52 -0.46
N ALA A 36 -0.86 4.23 -0.77
CA ALA A 36 -0.48 3.64 -2.05
C ALA A 36 -1.68 2.97 -2.72
N ASN A 37 -1.63 2.87 -4.05
CA ASN A 37 -2.50 2.01 -4.83
C ASN A 37 -1.65 0.98 -5.57
N ASP A 38 -1.68 -0.29 -5.15
CA ASP A 38 -0.93 -1.38 -5.80
C ASP A 38 -1.74 -1.96 -6.97
N ILE A 39 -1.77 -1.21 -8.07
CA ILE A 39 -2.55 -1.58 -9.26
C ILE A 39 -2.05 -2.92 -9.82
N SER A 40 -2.98 -3.82 -10.11
CA SER A 40 -2.66 -5.17 -10.57
C SER A 40 -3.40 -5.56 -11.84
N ALA A 41 -2.66 -5.99 -12.86
CA ALA A 41 -3.21 -6.70 -14.02
C ALA A 41 -3.37 -8.20 -13.70
N ARG A 42 -4.58 -8.63 -13.32
CA ARG A 42 -4.88 -9.99 -12.85
C ARG A 42 -4.71 -11.05 -13.93
N ASP A 43 -5.08 -10.74 -15.16
CA ASP A 43 -4.88 -11.65 -16.29
C ASP A 43 -3.38 -11.95 -16.52
N VAL A 44 -2.55 -10.92 -16.47
CA VAL A 44 -1.09 -11.04 -16.53
C VAL A 44 -0.53 -11.80 -15.33
N MET A 45 -1.02 -11.49 -14.12
CA MET A 45 -0.59 -12.13 -12.88
C MET A 45 -0.76 -13.65 -12.91
N PHE A 46 -1.92 -14.12 -13.38
CA PHE A 46 -2.20 -15.56 -13.48
C PHE A 46 -1.49 -16.24 -14.66
N ALA A 47 -1.23 -15.51 -15.74
CA ALA A 47 -0.50 -16.05 -16.89
C ALA A 47 0.99 -16.27 -16.60
N ASP A 48 1.63 -15.34 -15.89
CA ASP A 48 3.09 -15.34 -15.69
C ASP A 48 3.53 -16.13 -14.44
N GLY A 49 2.65 -16.29 -13.45
CA GLY A 49 2.96 -16.87 -12.14
C GLY A 49 3.77 -15.93 -11.24
N GLN A 50 4.77 -15.23 -11.76
CA GLN A 50 5.46 -14.12 -11.09
C GLN A 50 4.72 -12.80 -11.35
N TRP A 51 4.69 -11.90 -10.36
CA TRP A 51 3.81 -10.72 -10.41
C TRP A 51 4.51 -9.42 -10.80
N ALA A 52 5.82 -9.44 -11.01
CA ALA A 52 6.60 -8.24 -11.33
C ALA A 52 6.02 -7.48 -12.54
N ARG A 53 5.65 -8.19 -13.62
CA ARG A 53 5.00 -7.56 -14.78
C ARG A 53 3.58 -7.09 -14.44
N ALA A 54 2.81 -7.88 -13.70
CA ALA A 54 1.42 -7.57 -13.37
C ALA A 54 1.25 -6.29 -12.53
N LYS A 55 2.28 -5.94 -11.74
CA LYS A 55 2.30 -4.80 -10.81
C LYS A 55 3.28 -3.69 -11.19
N GLY A 56 4.10 -3.93 -12.22
CA GLY A 56 5.23 -3.06 -12.58
C GLY A 56 5.04 -2.28 -13.88
N TYR A 57 3.81 -2.14 -14.39
CA TYR A 57 3.55 -1.22 -15.49
C TYR A 57 3.79 0.22 -15.02
N ASP A 58 4.20 1.08 -15.96
CA ASP A 58 4.22 2.52 -15.69
C ASP A 58 2.85 2.96 -15.16
N THR A 59 2.86 3.84 -14.16
CA THR A 59 1.69 4.34 -13.40
C THR A 59 0.99 3.38 -12.44
N PHE A 60 1.46 2.13 -12.24
CA PHE A 60 0.78 1.14 -11.37
C PHE A 60 1.05 1.26 -9.86
N CYS A 61 1.82 2.26 -9.44
CA CYS A 61 2.00 2.57 -8.02
C CYS A 61 1.79 4.08 -7.75
N PRO A 62 0.54 4.59 -7.87
CA PRO A 62 0.20 5.89 -7.32
C PRO A 62 0.52 5.95 -5.81
N LEU A 63 1.14 7.05 -5.38
CA LEU A 63 1.62 7.25 -4.02
C LEU A 63 1.38 8.69 -3.57
N GLY A 64 0.89 8.89 -2.34
CA GLY A 64 0.67 10.23 -1.77
C GLY A 64 -0.54 10.31 -0.84
N PRO A 65 -1.16 11.49 -0.66
CA PRO A 65 -0.78 12.80 -1.22
C PRO A 65 0.41 13.45 -0.50
N PHE A 66 0.71 13.03 0.73
CA PHE A 66 1.86 13.45 1.52
C PHE A 66 2.31 12.31 2.44
N ILE A 67 3.41 12.50 3.16
CA ILE A 67 3.89 11.54 4.16
C ILE A 67 3.66 12.17 5.54
N ASP A 68 2.94 11.46 6.41
CA ASP A 68 2.75 11.85 7.81
C ASP A 68 3.79 11.14 8.69
N THR A 69 4.52 11.91 9.48
CA THR A 69 5.61 11.42 10.33
C THR A 69 5.19 11.14 11.78
N GLU A 70 3.97 11.50 12.17
CA GLU A 70 3.50 11.45 13.56
C GLU A 70 2.29 10.53 13.76
N ILE A 71 1.63 10.11 12.69
CA ILE A 71 0.43 9.26 12.74
C ILE A 71 0.70 7.91 13.42
N ASP A 72 -0.24 7.49 14.27
CA ASP A 72 -0.26 6.12 14.82
C ASP A 72 -0.96 5.19 13.81
N PRO A 73 -0.24 4.22 13.21
CA PRO A 73 -0.80 3.39 12.15
C PRO A 73 -1.58 2.17 12.66
N SER A 74 -1.83 2.05 13.97
CA SER A 74 -2.34 0.81 14.58
C SER A 74 -3.83 0.51 14.36
N ASP A 75 -4.68 1.52 14.15
CA ASP A 75 -6.12 1.35 13.86
C ASP A 75 -6.64 2.51 12.98
N LEU A 76 -6.17 2.56 11.75
CA LEU A 76 -6.62 3.52 10.73
C LEU A 76 -7.64 2.85 9.81
N GLU A 77 -8.81 3.46 9.62
CA GLU A 77 -9.75 3.02 8.59
C GLU A 77 -9.18 3.27 7.19
N ILE A 78 -9.28 2.27 6.31
CA ILE A 78 -8.91 2.33 4.90
C ILE A 78 -10.16 2.08 4.07
N THR A 79 -10.49 3.00 3.16
CA THR A 79 -11.59 2.85 2.21
C THR A 79 -11.13 3.14 0.79
N THR A 80 -11.71 2.44 -0.18
CA THR A 80 -11.48 2.72 -1.60
C THR A 80 -12.80 2.84 -2.33
N TYR A 81 -12.90 3.88 -3.14
CA TYR A 81 -14.05 4.20 -3.97
C TYR A 81 -13.66 4.18 -5.45
N VAL A 82 -14.61 3.80 -6.31
CA VAL A 82 -14.51 3.97 -7.76
C VAL A 82 -15.73 4.76 -8.22
N ASP A 83 -15.52 5.96 -8.76
CA ASP A 83 -16.57 6.93 -9.09
C ASP A 83 -17.57 7.16 -7.92
N GLY A 84 -17.05 7.21 -6.69
CA GLY A 84 -17.83 7.39 -5.48
C GLY A 84 -18.55 6.14 -4.95
N GLU A 85 -18.48 5.00 -5.65
CA GLU A 85 -18.99 3.72 -5.16
C GLU A 85 -17.96 3.05 -4.24
N LEU A 86 -18.35 2.73 -3.00
CA LEU A 86 -17.48 2.03 -2.06
C LEU A 86 -17.18 0.61 -2.56
N ARG A 87 -15.89 0.32 -2.77
CA ARG A 87 -15.41 -0.97 -3.31
C ARG A 87 -14.64 -1.82 -2.30
N ARG A 88 -13.90 -1.17 -1.39
CA ARG A 88 -13.13 -1.82 -0.31
C ARG A 88 -13.26 -1.01 0.97
N LYS A 89 -13.28 -1.70 2.10
CA LYS A 89 -13.25 -1.10 3.45
C LYS A 89 -12.54 -2.07 4.41
N GLY A 90 -11.63 -1.56 5.23
CA GLY A 90 -10.95 -2.30 6.29
C GLY A 90 -10.26 -1.37 7.28
N SER A 91 -9.47 -1.94 8.19
CA SER A 91 -8.61 -1.17 9.09
C SER A 91 -7.21 -1.79 9.18
N THR A 92 -6.20 -0.96 9.46
CA THR A 92 -4.84 -1.43 9.74
C THR A 92 -4.75 -2.32 10.99
N LYS A 93 -5.74 -2.30 11.89
CA LYS A 93 -5.80 -3.24 13.02
C LYS A 93 -6.00 -4.70 12.58
N ASP A 94 -6.54 -4.90 11.38
CA ASP A 94 -6.87 -6.21 10.82
C ASP A 94 -5.71 -6.77 9.95
N LEU A 95 -4.55 -6.09 9.94
CA LEU A 95 -3.36 -6.59 9.27
C LEU A 95 -2.95 -7.96 9.83
N ILE A 96 -2.79 -8.94 8.95
CA ILE A 96 -2.34 -10.30 9.32
C ILE A 96 -0.90 -10.25 9.87
N TYR A 97 -0.06 -9.41 9.28
CA TYR A 97 1.28 -9.08 9.75
C TYR A 97 1.33 -7.61 10.09
N SER A 98 1.70 -7.29 11.33
CA SER A 98 1.82 -5.92 11.79
C SER A 98 2.97 -5.20 11.06
N ILE A 99 2.92 -3.87 11.01
CA ILE A 99 4.01 -3.03 10.45
C ILE A 99 5.40 -3.39 11.02
N PRO A 100 5.58 -3.59 12.35
CA PRO A 100 6.82 -4.10 12.92
C PRO A 100 7.32 -5.40 12.28
N GLU A 101 6.43 -6.38 12.09
CA GLU A 101 6.75 -7.71 11.52
C GLU A 101 7.11 -7.60 10.04
N ILE A 102 6.39 -6.76 9.28
CA ILE A 102 6.68 -6.48 7.87
C ILE A 102 8.10 -5.91 7.73
N ILE A 103 8.46 -4.92 8.54
CA ILE A 103 9.79 -4.28 8.48
C ILE A 103 10.90 -5.25 8.89
N GLU A 104 10.69 -6.05 9.95
CA GLU A 104 11.66 -7.08 10.36
C GLU A 104 11.89 -8.08 9.23
N PHE A 105 10.81 -8.58 8.62
CA PHE A 105 10.89 -9.52 7.51
C PHE A 105 11.60 -8.93 6.28
N CYS A 106 11.16 -7.76 5.81
CA CYS A 106 11.74 -7.12 4.64
C CYS A 106 13.22 -6.78 4.84
N SER A 107 13.58 -6.26 6.02
CA SER A 107 14.98 -5.88 6.31
C SER A 107 15.90 -7.07 6.55
N ASP A 108 15.39 -8.25 6.91
CA ASP A 108 16.20 -9.48 6.97
C ASP A 108 16.64 -9.92 5.57
N VAL A 109 15.75 -9.77 4.57
CA VAL A 109 16.01 -10.15 3.16
C VAL A 109 16.78 -9.05 2.42
N TRP A 110 16.27 -7.82 2.40
CA TRP A 110 16.84 -6.69 1.66
C TRP A 110 17.45 -5.65 2.60
N THR A 111 18.42 -4.89 2.12
CA THR A 111 18.76 -3.62 2.78
C THR A 111 17.71 -2.60 2.35
N LEU A 112 17.07 -1.93 3.29
CA LEU A 112 16.14 -0.84 3.00
C LEU A 112 16.91 0.49 3.06
N LEU A 113 16.60 1.40 2.15
CA LEU A 113 17.22 2.71 2.00
C LEU A 113 16.23 3.83 2.33
N PRO A 114 16.71 5.02 2.73
CA PRO A 114 15.85 6.20 2.87
C PRO A 114 15.09 6.48 1.57
N GLY A 115 13.77 6.57 1.67
CA GLY A 115 12.86 6.74 0.54
C GLY A 115 12.29 5.44 -0.04
N ASP A 116 12.77 4.27 0.38
CA ASP A 116 12.13 3.00 0.02
C ASP A 116 10.70 2.96 0.59
N VAL A 117 9.80 2.34 -0.17
CA VAL A 117 8.39 2.22 0.18
C VAL A 117 8.01 0.76 0.32
N ILE A 118 7.27 0.44 1.38
CA ILE A 118 6.70 -0.89 1.62
C ILE A 118 5.18 -0.76 1.69
N CYS A 119 4.47 -1.37 0.74
CA CYS A 119 3.01 -1.46 0.78
C CYS A 119 2.60 -2.61 1.72
N THR A 120 1.60 -2.36 2.59
CA THR A 120 1.28 -3.28 3.70
C THR A 120 0.21 -4.31 3.39
N GLY A 121 -0.35 -4.29 2.18
CA GLY A 121 -1.50 -5.10 1.76
C GLY A 121 -2.81 -4.31 1.75
N THR A 122 -3.74 -4.78 0.91
CA THR A 122 -5.07 -4.20 0.71
C THR A 122 -6.16 -4.96 1.49
N PRO A 123 -7.20 -4.27 2.00
CA PRO A 123 -8.41 -4.91 2.52
C PRO A 123 -9.18 -5.70 1.45
N ALA A 124 -10.02 -6.65 1.89
CA ALA A 124 -10.91 -7.40 1.01
C ALA A 124 -11.94 -6.50 0.30
N GLY A 125 -12.43 -6.95 -0.86
CA GLY A 125 -13.46 -6.26 -1.63
C GLY A 125 -13.30 -6.44 -3.15
N LEU A 126 -14.11 -5.72 -3.91
CA LEU A 126 -14.10 -5.76 -5.38
C LEU A 126 -13.06 -4.76 -5.90
N GLY A 127 -12.13 -5.19 -6.76
CA GLY A 127 -11.06 -4.30 -7.22
C GLY A 127 -11.21 -3.76 -8.64
N GLY A 128 -12.15 -4.27 -9.44
CA GLY A 128 -12.20 -3.98 -10.88
C GLY A 128 -12.67 -2.56 -11.21
N PHE A 129 -11.95 -1.90 -12.12
CA PHE A 129 -12.31 -0.62 -12.71
C PHE A 129 -12.01 -0.62 -14.22
N VAL A 130 -12.48 0.41 -14.94
CA VAL A 130 -12.30 0.58 -16.38
C VAL A 130 -11.86 2.00 -16.73
N ASP A 131 -11.56 2.21 -18.02
CA ASP A 131 -11.19 3.51 -18.58
C ASP A 131 -12.19 4.62 -18.23
N GLY A 132 -11.68 5.80 -17.89
CA GLY A 132 -12.45 6.99 -17.53
C GLY A 132 -12.99 7.05 -16.10
N GLN A 133 -12.74 6.03 -15.27
CA GLN A 133 -13.18 6.01 -13.87
C GLN A 133 -12.11 6.57 -12.92
N THR A 134 -12.54 7.28 -11.89
CA THR A 134 -11.64 7.79 -10.83
C THR A 134 -11.61 6.84 -9.64
N ILE A 135 -10.42 6.57 -9.12
CA ILE A 135 -10.19 5.80 -7.90
C ILE A 135 -9.79 6.75 -6.78
N ASP A 136 -10.52 6.71 -5.68
CA ASP A 136 -10.20 7.45 -4.46
C ASP A 136 -9.90 6.47 -3.31
N ILE A 137 -8.68 6.53 -2.78
CA ILE A 137 -8.30 5.79 -1.58
C ILE A 137 -8.18 6.77 -0.42
N HIS A 138 -8.99 6.55 0.61
CA HIS A 138 -9.00 7.35 1.82
C HIS A 138 -8.46 6.53 2.99
N ILE A 139 -7.50 7.12 3.71
CA ILE A 139 -7.03 6.59 4.99
C ILE A 139 -7.24 7.67 6.06
N GLU A 140 -7.85 7.28 7.18
CA GLU A 140 -8.06 8.16 8.31
C GLU A 140 -6.76 8.87 8.72
N GLY A 141 -6.81 10.21 8.84
CA GLY A 141 -5.63 11.04 9.16
C GLY A 141 -4.69 11.35 7.98
N LEU A 142 -4.64 10.53 6.93
CA LEU A 142 -3.75 10.72 5.76
C LEU A 142 -4.42 11.41 4.56
N GLY A 143 -5.74 11.61 4.61
CA GLY A 143 -6.50 12.24 3.54
C GLY A 143 -6.81 11.26 2.41
N THR A 144 -6.78 11.74 1.16
CA THR A 144 -7.23 10.96 -0.01
C THR A 144 -6.19 11.00 -1.11
N LEU A 145 -5.83 9.82 -1.63
CA LEU A 145 -5.09 9.64 -2.87
C LEU A 145 -6.10 9.38 -3.99
N SER A 146 -6.12 10.26 -5.00
CA SER A 146 -7.08 10.23 -6.10
C SER A 146 -6.38 10.17 -7.45
N ASN A 147 -6.79 9.25 -8.32
CA ASN A 147 -6.24 9.06 -9.65
C ASN A 147 -7.35 8.80 -10.69
N PRO A 148 -7.32 9.49 -11.87
CA PRO A 148 -8.26 9.25 -12.96
C PRO A 148 -7.90 8.03 -13.82
#